data_AF-E5L9U6-F1
#
_entry.id   AF-E5L9U6-F1
#
_cell.length_a   1.000
_cell.length_b   1.000
_cell.length_c   1.000
_cell.angle_alpha   90.00
_cell.angle_beta   90.00
_cell.angle_gamma   90.00
#
_symmetry.space_group_name_H-M   'P 1'
#
loop_
_entity.id
_entity.type
_entity.pdbx_description
1 polymer ?
#
loop_
_entity_poly.entity_id
_entity_poly.type
_entity_poly.pdbx_seq_one_letter_code
_entity_poly.pdbx_strand_id
1 'polypeptide(L)'
;MTSRFYKFGVTAMSACIGSLAATWVCTDRNNSPYVVHNEIVRPPKRKRTLPPRPDQMKSLQSGEEYDVLIIGGGATGAGCALDAVTRGLKTALVEADDFASGTSSRSTKLIHGGVRYLQKAILGLDFEQYRMVKEALQERASMLESAPHLAHPLPIMLPVYQWWQVPYF
;
A
#
# COMPACT_ATOMS: atom_id res chain seq x y z
N MET A 1 14.15 57.30 4.15
CA MET A 1 14.14 56.12 5.05
C MET A 1 12.82 55.33 5.07
N THR A 2 11.74 55.83 4.45
CA THR A 2 10.38 55.23 4.48
C THR A 2 10.16 54.02 3.57
N SER A 3 10.97 53.82 2.52
CA SER A 3 10.77 52.71 1.57
C SER A 3 11.27 51.34 2.05
N ARG A 4 12.22 51.30 2.99
CA ARG A 4 12.74 50.04 3.57
C ARG A 4 11.78 49.43 4.59
N PHE A 5 11.14 50.26 5.41
CA PHE A 5 10.14 49.82 6.39
C PHE A 5 8.86 49.31 5.72
N TYR A 6 8.43 49.94 4.63
CA TYR A 6 7.30 49.45 3.85
C TYR A 6 7.58 48.08 3.20
N LYS A 7 8.76 47.89 2.61
CA LYS A 7 9.16 46.59 2.05
C LYS A 7 9.27 45.48 3.10
N PHE A 8 9.75 45.79 4.30
CA PHE A 8 9.77 44.87 5.44
C PHE A 8 8.36 44.55 5.96
N GLY A 9 7.48 45.54 6.06
CA GLY A 9 6.09 45.33 6.49
C GLY A 9 5.30 44.46 5.50
N VAL A 10 5.47 44.69 4.20
CA VAL A 10 4.80 43.91 3.14
C VAL A 10 5.33 42.46 3.11
N THR A 11 6.64 42.25 3.26
CA THR A 11 7.20 40.88 3.33
C THR A 11 6.76 40.14 4.59
N ALA A 12 6.77 40.79 5.76
CA ALA A 12 6.30 40.19 7.01
C ALA A 12 4.81 39.82 6.96
N MET A 13 3.95 40.69 6.39
CA MET A 13 2.53 40.39 6.21
C MET A 13 2.32 39.22 5.25
N SER A 14 3.04 39.17 4.13
CA SER A 14 2.93 38.07 3.17
C SER A 14 3.34 36.72 3.77
N ALA A 15 4.38 36.71 4.62
CA ALA A 15 4.84 35.51 5.31
C ALA A 15 3.81 35.03 6.37
N CYS A 16 3.22 35.94 7.14
CA CYS A 16 2.16 35.59 8.10
C CYS A 16 0.90 35.05 7.41
N ILE A 17 0.47 35.66 6.32
CA ILE A 17 -0.70 35.19 5.56
C ILE A 17 -0.43 33.81 4.94
N GLY A 18 0.75 33.61 4.34
CA GLY A 18 1.17 32.32 3.79
C GLY A 18 1.24 31.23 4.86
N SER A 19 1.78 31.55 6.04
CA SER A 19 1.86 30.61 7.17
C SER A 19 0.48 30.26 7.72
N LEU A 20 -0.44 31.23 7.84
CA LEU A 20 -1.80 31.00 8.31
C LEU A 20 -2.61 30.18 7.30
N ALA A 21 -2.49 30.46 6.01
CA ALA A 21 -3.12 29.69 4.95
C ALA A 21 -2.59 28.24 4.90
N ALA A 22 -1.27 28.06 4.98
CA ALA A 22 -0.66 26.73 5.04
C ALA A 22 -1.09 25.96 6.30
N THR A 23 -1.16 26.64 7.45
CA THR A 23 -1.64 26.04 8.69
C THR A 23 -3.10 25.65 8.55
N TRP A 24 -3.97 26.51 8.02
CA TRP A 24 -5.39 26.20 7.80
C TRP A 24 -5.56 25.00 6.87
N VAL A 25 -4.86 24.96 5.73
CA VAL A 25 -4.88 23.82 4.80
C VAL A 25 -4.37 22.52 5.44
N CYS A 26 -3.32 22.59 6.27
CA CYS A 26 -2.74 21.40 6.90
C CYS A 26 -3.46 20.95 8.19
N THR A 27 -4.21 21.85 8.85
CA THR A 27 -4.88 21.58 10.13
C THR A 27 -6.40 21.45 10.01
N ASP A 28 -6.98 21.67 8.83
CA ASP A 28 -8.38 21.35 8.53
C ASP A 28 -8.60 19.83 8.50
N ARG A 29 -8.49 19.23 9.68
CA ARG A 29 -8.63 17.79 9.95
C ARG A 29 -10.05 17.30 9.72
N ASN A 30 -11.03 18.20 9.62
CA ASN A 30 -12.43 17.87 9.37
C ASN A 30 -12.69 17.45 7.92
N ASN A 31 -11.77 17.71 7.00
CA ASN A 31 -11.92 17.35 5.60
C ASN A 31 -10.92 16.27 5.14
N SER A 32 -10.47 15.40 6.06
CA SER A 32 -9.70 14.22 5.67
C SER A 32 -10.60 13.34 4.79
N PRO A 33 -10.27 13.13 3.49
CA PRO A 33 -11.03 12.20 2.65
C PRO A 33 -10.91 10.76 3.16
N TYR A 34 -10.00 10.50 4.10
CA TYR A 34 -9.83 9.25 4.80
C TYR A 34 -10.67 9.22 6.08
N VAL A 35 -11.99 9.44 5.96
CA VAL A 35 -12.92 9.05 7.00
C VAL A 35 -12.93 7.52 7.02
N VAL A 36 -12.42 6.92 8.10
CA VAL A 36 -12.46 5.47 8.28
C VAL A 36 -13.92 5.09 8.54
N HIS A 37 -14.65 4.76 7.48
CA HIS A 37 -15.96 4.12 7.60
C HIS A 37 -15.74 2.70 8.16
N ASN A 38 -15.94 2.56 9.47
CA ASN A 38 -15.80 1.29 10.20
C ASN A 38 -16.92 0.28 9.91
N GLU A 39 -17.87 0.61 9.03
CA GLU A 39 -18.94 -0.30 8.63
C GLU A 39 -18.44 -1.29 7.59
N ILE A 40 -17.76 -2.33 8.06
CA ILE A 40 -17.49 -3.52 7.26
C ILE A 40 -18.83 -4.20 7.02
N VAL A 41 -19.49 -3.93 5.88
CA VAL A 41 -20.59 -4.75 5.39
C VAL A 41 -20.01 -6.13 5.10
N ARG A 42 -20.14 -7.06 6.05
CA ARG A 42 -19.63 -8.42 5.89
C ARG A 42 -20.59 -9.18 4.98
N PRO A 43 -20.21 -9.56 3.75
CA PRO A 43 -21.05 -10.42 2.95
C PRO A 43 -21.27 -11.74 3.70
N PRO A 44 -22.43 -12.39 3.53
CA PRO A 44 -22.71 -13.67 4.18
C PRO A 44 -21.62 -14.67 3.78
N LYS A 45 -20.93 -15.24 4.77
CA LYS A 45 -19.90 -16.26 4.54
C LYS A 45 -20.55 -17.48 3.89
N ARG A 46 -20.46 -17.61 2.56
CA ARG A 46 -20.70 -18.90 1.89
C ARG A 46 -19.58 -19.84 2.33
N LYS A 47 -19.90 -20.78 3.21
CA LYS A 47 -19.00 -21.90 3.53
C LYS A 47 -18.87 -22.77 2.27
N ARG A 48 -17.91 -22.44 1.40
CA ARG A 48 -17.43 -23.39 0.40
C ARG A 48 -16.69 -24.49 1.14
N THR A 49 -17.15 -25.72 1.00
CA THR A 49 -16.37 -26.89 1.39
C THR A 49 -15.18 -26.99 0.45
N LEU A 50 -13.98 -26.79 0.99
CA LEU A 50 -12.75 -27.00 0.22
C LEU A 50 -12.58 -28.51 -0.01
N PRO A 51 -12.21 -28.95 -1.24
CA PRO A 51 -11.92 -30.35 -1.49
C PRO A 51 -10.75 -30.79 -0.59
N PRO A 52 -10.78 -31.99 -0.02
CA PRO A 52 -9.67 -32.47 0.80
C PRO A 52 -8.43 -32.71 -0.08
N ARG A 53 -7.24 -32.66 0.52
CA ARG A 53 -5.94 -32.82 -0.20
C ARG A 53 -5.91 -34.06 -1.14
N PRO A 54 -6.40 -35.25 -0.75
CA PRO A 54 -6.39 -36.41 -1.65
C PRO A 54 -7.18 -36.19 -2.95
N ASP A 55 -8.29 -35.46 -2.91
CA ASP A 55 -9.09 -35.18 -4.09
C ASP A 55 -8.43 -34.14 -4.99
N GLN A 56 -7.77 -33.15 -4.40
CA GLN A 56 -6.94 -32.20 -5.14
C GLN A 56 -5.77 -32.91 -5.85
N MET A 57 -5.11 -33.86 -5.18
CA MET A 57 -4.04 -34.65 -5.78
C MET A 57 -4.53 -35.50 -6.96
N LYS A 58 -5.70 -36.15 -6.82
CA LYS A 58 -6.32 -36.89 -7.92
C LYS A 58 -6.63 -35.99 -9.11
N SER A 59 -7.12 -34.77 -8.86
CA SER A 59 -7.39 -33.79 -9.92
C SER A 59 -6.11 -33.40 -10.66
N LEU A 60 -4.98 -33.22 -9.96
CA LEU A 60 -3.69 -32.91 -10.58
C LEU A 60 -3.11 -34.09 -11.37
N GLN A 61 -3.47 -35.32 -11.00
CA GLN A 61 -3.01 -36.56 -11.63
C GLN A 61 -3.96 -37.10 -12.69
N SER A 62 -5.04 -36.39 -13.03
CA SER A 62 -6.07 -36.84 -13.97
C SER A 62 -5.54 -37.05 -15.40
N GLY A 63 -4.33 -36.56 -15.71
CA GLY A 63 -3.72 -36.62 -17.03
C GLY A 63 -4.21 -35.50 -17.97
N GLU A 64 -5.03 -34.58 -17.47
CA GLU A 64 -5.43 -33.41 -18.23
C GLU A 64 -4.34 -32.33 -18.21
N GLU A 65 -4.15 -31.65 -19.34
CA GLU A 65 -3.20 -30.55 -19.44
C GLU A 65 -3.67 -29.31 -18.66
N TYR A 66 -2.71 -28.53 -18.16
CA TYR A 66 -2.91 -27.24 -17.49
C TYR A 66 -2.25 -26.16 -18.34
N ASP A 67 -2.90 -25.00 -18.45
CA ASP A 67 -2.35 -23.85 -19.18
C ASP A 67 -1.20 -23.19 -18.41
N VAL A 68 -1.31 -23.17 -17.07
CA VAL A 68 -0.33 -22.52 -16.19
C VAL A 68 -0.07 -23.41 -14.98
N LEU A 69 1.20 -23.70 -14.71
CA LEU A 69 1.67 -24.31 -13.47
C LEU A 69 2.43 -23.27 -12.65
N ILE A 70 1.98 -23.04 -11.42
CA ILE A 70 2.60 -22.13 -10.45
C ILE A 70 3.27 -22.95 -9.35
N ILE A 71 4.55 -22.65 -9.12
CA ILE A 71 5.36 -23.30 -8.10
C ILE A 71 5.59 -22.30 -6.97
N GLY A 72 5.02 -22.59 -5.80
CA GLY A 72 5.07 -21.76 -4.59
C GLY A 72 3.72 -21.08 -4.30
N GLY A 73 3.13 -21.41 -3.15
CA GLY A 73 1.91 -20.85 -2.56
C GLY A 73 2.15 -19.68 -1.62
N GLY A 74 3.20 -18.88 -1.86
CA GLY A 74 3.42 -17.59 -1.21
C GLY A 74 2.49 -16.50 -1.75
N ALA A 75 2.62 -15.26 -1.25
CA ALA A 75 1.79 -14.12 -1.69
C ALA A 75 1.85 -13.90 -3.22
N THR A 76 3.04 -13.98 -3.81
CA THR A 76 3.24 -13.85 -5.26
C THR A 76 2.52 -14.95 -6.03
N GLY A 77 2.76 -16.22 -5.68
CA GLY A 77 2.15 -17.34 -6.40
C GLY A 77 0.64 -17.40 -6.24
N ALA A 78 0.11 -17.07 -5.06
CA ALA A 78 -1.32 -16.94 -4.84
C ALA A 78 -1.94 -15.81 -5.69
N GLY A 79 -1.26 -14.67 -5.81
CA GLY A 79 -1.67 -13.56 -6.68
C GLY A 79 -1.67 -13.96 -8.16
N CYS A 80 -0.61 -14.62 -8.62
CA CYS A 80 -0.53 -15.15 -9.99
C CYS A 80 -1.63 -16.18 -10.26
N ALA A 81 -1.93 -17.05 -9.30
CA ALA A 81 -2.99 -18.06 -9.45
C ALA A 81 -4.36 -17.41 -9.55
N LEU A 82 -4.63 -16.38 -8.73
CA LEU A 82 -5.86 -15.61 -8.81
C LEU A 82 -5.99 -14.93 -10.18
N ASP A 83 -4.95 -14.23 -10.64
CA ASP A 83 -4.96 -13.55 -11.94
C ASP A 83 -5.20 -14.54 -13.08
N ALA A 84 -4.45 -15.65 -13.13
CA ALA A 84 -4.60 -16.69 -14.16
C ALA A 84 -6.02 -17.29 -14.18
N VAL A 85 -6.57 -17.66 -13.01
CA VAL A 85 -7.93 -18.21 -12.91
C VAL A 85 -8.99 -17.18 -13.31
N THR A 86 -8.83 -15.90 -12.94
CA THR A 86 -9.79 -14.85 -13.34
C THR A 86 -9.79 -14.57 -14.84
N ARG A 87 -8.70 -14.90 -15.53
CA ARG A 87 -8.60 -14.86 -17.01
C ARG A 87 -9.13 -16.12 -17.69
N GLY A 88 -9.62 -17.10 -16.93
CA GLY A 88 -10.17 -18.34 -17.45
C GLY A 88 -9.13 -19.42 -17.77
N LEU A 89 -7.88 -19.27 -17.33
CA LEU A 89 -6.82 -20.25 -17.56
C LEU A 89 -6.94 -21.42 -16.59
N LYS A 90 -6.76 -22.64 -17.10
CA LYS A 90 -6.70 -23.84 -16.28
C LYS A 90 -5.38 -23.88 -15.54
N THR A 91 -5.43 -23.51 -14.27
CA THR A 91 -4.24 -23.23 -13.45
C THR A 91 -4.05 -24.29 -12.37
N ALA A 92 -2.82 -24.78 -12.22
CA ALA A 92 -2.38 -25.58 -11.09
C ALA A 92 -1.41 -24.77 -10.22
N LEU A 93 -1.54 -24.86 -8.89
CA LEU A 93 -0.58 -24.32 -7.95
C LEU A 93 -0.12 -25.41 -7.00
N VAL A 94 1.20 -25.54 -6.82
CA VAL A 94 1.81 -26.48 -5.88
C VAL A 94 2.67 -25.73 -4.88
N GLU A 95 2.53 -26.09 -3.61
CA GLU A 95 3.34 -25.60 -2.49
C GLU A 95 3.94 -26.81 -1.77
N ALA A 96 5.21 -26.70 -1.37
CA ALA A 96 5.91 -27.78 -0.69
C ALA A 96 5.43 -27.93 0.76
N ASP A 97 5.23 -26.79 1.44
CA ASP A 97 4.80 -26.72 2.84
C ASP A 97 3.32 -26.29 2.96
N ASP A 98 3.04 -25.31 3.81
CA ASP A 98 1.72 -24.67 3.94
C ASP A 98 1.68 -23.34 3.16
N PHE A 99 0.48 -22.88 2.82
CA PHE A 99 0.31 -21.61 2.12
C PHE A 99 0.88 -20.45 2.92
N ALA A 100 1.57 -19.53 2.24
CA ALA A 100 2.28 -18.39 2.83
C ALA A 100 3.34 -18.75 3.90
N SER A 101 3.70 -20.02 4.06
CA SER A 101 4.62 -20.49 5.10
C SER A 101 6.05 -19.96 4.97
N GLY A 102 6.47 -19.43 3.81
CA GLY A 102 7.78 -18.81 3.58
C GLY A 102 7.88 -17.34 4.05
N THR A 103 8.50 -16.48 3.25
CA THR A 103 8.68 -15.04 3.56
C THR A 103 7.35 -14.30 3.75
N SER A 104 6.29 -14.75 3.07
CA SER A 104 4.98 -14.09 3.08
C SER A 104 4.35 -14.02 4.48
N SER A 105 4.67 -14.95 5.39
CA SER A 105 4.20 -14.91 6.80
C SER A 105 5.17 -14.18 7.75
N ARG A 106 6.41 -13.91 7.32
CA ARG A 106 7.50 -13.34 8.14
C ARG A 106 7.78 -11.86 7.86
N SER A 107 6.81 -11.14 7.30
CA SER A 107 6.91 -9.69 7.10
C SER A 107 6.60 -8.91 8.38
N THR A 108 6.86 -7.60 8.35
CA THR A 108 6.40 -6.64 9.36
C THR A 108 4.87 -6.48 9.39
N LYS A 109 4.15 -7.10 8.44
CA LYS A 109 2.70 -7.00 8.26
C LYS A 109 2.23 -5.57 8.00
N LEU A 110 3.10 -4.76 7.39
CA LEU A 110 2.83 -3.40 6.97
C LEU A 110 2.98 -3.27 5.46
N ILE A 111 1.96 -2.69 4.82
CA ILE A 111 2.03 -2.26 3.42
C ILE A 111 2.40 -0.78 3.43
N HIS A 112 3.60 -0.45 2.98
CA HIS A 112 4.10 0.92 2.99
C HIS A 112 4.67 1.33 1.63
N GLY A 113 4.50 2.61 1.26
CA GLY A 113 5.08 3.18 0.04
C GLY A 113 6.60 3.38 0.10
N GLY A 114 7.21 3.19 1.27
CA GLY A 114 8.67 3.27 1.42
C GLY A 114 9.20 4.71 1.42
N VAL A 115 8.80 5.49 2.43
CA VAL A 115 9.22 6.90 2.62
C VAL A 115 10.74 7.08 2.55
N ARG A 116 11.51 6.11 3.04
CA ARG A 116 12.98 6.10 2.94
C ARG A 116 13.49 6.13 1.50
N TYR A 117 12.80 5.44 0.59
CA TYR A 117 13.17 5.43 -0.84
C TYR A 117 12.85 6.75 -1.51
N LEU A 118 11.77 7.43 -1.08
CA LEU A 118 11.45 8.77 -1.56
C LEU A 118 12.56 9.77 -1.23
N GLN A 119 13.19 9.66 -0.06
CA GLN A 119 14.36 10.47 0.29
C GLN A 119 15.48 10.32 -0.73
N LYS A 120 15.83 9.06 -1.04
CA LYS A 120 16.88 8.74 -2.00
C LYS A 120 16.51 9.19 -3.41
N ALA A 121 15.25 9.04 -3.80
CA ALA A 121 14.74 9.48 -5.09
C ALA A 121 14.91 11.00 -5.28
N ILE A 122 14.55 11.79 -4.26
CA ILE A 122 14.63 13.26 -4.32
C ILE A 122 16.09 13.73 -4.25
N LEU A 123 16.86 13.27 -3.26
CA LEU A 123 18.24 13.73 -3.05
C LEU A 123 19.20 13.23 -4.14
N GLY A 124 18.97 12.02 -4.64
CA GLY A 124 19.78 11.37 -5.68
C GLY A 124 19.26 11.55 -7.10
N LEU A 125 18.13 12.25 -7.28
CA LEU A 125 17.43 12.40 -8.56
C LEU A 125 17.17 11.05 -9.27
N ASP A 126 16.86 10.01 -8.49
CA ASP A 126 16.64 8.65 -8.97
C ASP A 126 15.16 8.44 -9.32
N PHE A 127 14.88 8.48 -10.62
CA PHE A 127 13.51 8.37 -11.15
C PHE A 127 12.91 6.97 -10.95
N GLU A 128 13.72 5.91 -10.94
CA GLU A 128 13.22 4.55 -10.73
C GLU A 128 12.75 4.37 -9.28
N GLN A 129 13.48 4.93 -8.31
CA GLN A 129 13.04 4.96 -6.91
C GLN A 129 11.76 5.76 -6.74
N TYR A 130 11.62 6.89 -7.44
CA TYR A 130 10.39 7.68 -7.43
C TYR A 130 9.20 6.87 -7.99
N ARG A 131 9.38 6.22 -9.14
CA ARG A 131 8.35 5.38 -9.78
C ARG A 131 7.91 4.24 -8.86
N MET A 132 8.86 3.54 -8.24
CA MET A 132 8.59 2.47 -7.28
C MET A 132 7.74 2.96 -6.08
N VAL A 133 8.08 4.12 -5.50
CA VAL A 133 7.30 4.70 -4.40
C VAL A 133 5.87 5.00 -4.83
N LYS A 134 5.71 5.58 -6.03
CA LYS A 134 4.39 5.92 -6.58
C LYS A 134 3.54 4.66 -6.80
N GLU A 135 4.11 3.62 -7.40
CA GLU A 135 3.43 2.33 -7.61
C GLU A 135 3.04 1.68 -6.28
N ALA A 136 3.95 1.65 -5.30
CA ALA A 136 3.66 1.08 -3.98
C ALA A 136 2.53 1.82 -3.25
N LEU A 137 2.42 3.14 -3.41
CA LEU A 137 1.32 3.93 -2.86
C LEU A 137 -0.01 3.65 -3.58
N GLN A 138 0.01 3.48 -4.90
CA GLN A 138 -1.18 3.11 -5.68
C GLN A 138 -1.68 1.71 -5.31
N GLU A 139 -0.79 0.71 -5.27
CA GLU A 139 -1.12 -0.65 -4.85
C GLU A 139 -1.67 -0.72 -3.42
N ARG A 140 -1.14 0.12 -2.52
CA ARG A 140 -1.68 0.23 -1.16
C ARG A 140 -3.14 0.71 -1.18
N ALA A 141 -3.48 1.68 -2.02
CA ALA A 141 -4.87 2.16 -2.15
C ALA A 141 -5.78 1.05 -2.69
N SER A 142 -5.34 0.34 -3.73
CA SER A 142 -6.07 -0.80 -4.30
C SER A 142 -6.26 -1.95 -3.30
N MET A 143 -5.28 -2.21 -2.43
CA MET A 143 -5.40 -3.24 -1.38
C MET A 143 -6.42 -2.87 -0.31
N LEU A 144 -6.49 -1.59 0.08
CA LEU A 144 -7.49 -1.11 1.04
C LEU A 144 -8.91 -1.26 0.50
N GLU A 145 -9.10 -1.11 -0.81
CA GLU A 145 -10.39 -1.30 -1.48
C GLU A 145 -10.74 -2.78 -1.67
N SER A 146 -9.78 -3.60 -2.12
CA SER A 146 -10.03 -5.01 -2.45
C SER A 146 -10.11 -5.93 -1.23
N ALA A 147 -9.37 -5.62 -0.15
CA ALA A 147 -9.30 -6.44 1.06
C ALA A 147 -9.52 -5.62 2.35
N PRO A 148 -10.64 -4.90 2.50
CA PRO A 148 -10.89 -4.02 3.66
C PRO A 148 -11.03 -4.76 5.00
N HIS A 149 -11.23 -6.08 4.94
CA HIS A 149 -11.30 -6.96 6.12
C HIS A 149 -9.92 -7.46 6.59
N LEU A 150 -8.86 -7.24 5.81
CA LEU A 150 -7.48 -7.61 6.15
C LEU A 150 -6.58 -6.38 6.27
N ALA A 151 -6.73 -5.38 5.40
CA ALA A 151 -5.93 -4.16 5.38
C ALA A 151 -6.72 -2.97 5.93
N HIS A 152 -6.07 -2.15 6.76
CA HIS A 152 -6.65 -0.92 7.32
C HIS A 152 -5.58 0.18 7.42
N PRO A 153 -5.97 1.47 7.36
CA PRO A 153 -5.03 2.56 7.54
C PRO A 153 -4.39 2.54 8.93
N LEU A 154 -3.06 2.57 8.98
CA LEU A 154 -2.29 2.67 10.22
C LEU A 154 -1.46 3.96 10.24
N PRO A 155 -1.81 4.95 11.08
CA PRO A 155 -0.98 6.14 11.28
C PRO A 155 0.36 5.76 11.91
N ILE A 156 1.47 6.30 11.36
CA ILE A 156 2.83 6.08 11.88
C ILE A 156 3.38 7.42 12.37
N MET A 157 3.94 7.43 13.58
CA MET A 157 4.63 8.59 14.14
C MET A 157 6.12 8.52 13.78
N LEU A 158 6.64 9.58 13.14
CA LEU A 158 8.05 9.71 12.80
C LEU A 158 8.69 10.79 13.68
N PRO A 159 9.68 10.45 14.53
CA PRO A 159 10.39 11.45 15.33
C PRO A 159 11.29 12.30 14.42
N VAL A 160 11.20 13.62 14.56
CA VAL A 160 12.07 14.59 13.89
C VAL A 160 13.05 15.15 14.91
N TYR A 161 14.35 14.97 14.68
CA TYR A 161 15.40 15.34 15.64
C TYR A 161 15.96 16.75 15.41
N GLN A 162 15.84 17.27 14.18
CA GLN A 162 16.35 18.59 13.82
C GLN A 162 15.24 19.43 13.19
N TRP A 163 15.13 20.69 13.62
CA TRP A 163 14.05 21.59 13.19
C TRP A 163 13.98 21.78 11.66
N TRP A 164 15.13 21.72 10.97
CA TRP A 164 15.20 21.90 9.51
C TRP A 164 14.74 20.67 8.71
N GLN A 165 14.51 19.52 9.36
CA GLN A 165 13.97 18.33 8.72
C GLN A 165 12.43 18.34 8.65
N VAL A 166 11.77 19.25 9.37
CA VAL A 166 10.29 19.37 9.40
C VAL A 166 9.67 19.60 8.01
N PRO A 167 10.24 20.42 7.10
CA PRO A 167 9.66 20.57 5.76
C PRO A 167 9.72 19.30 4.89
N TYR A 168 10.49 18.29 5.31
CA TYR A 168 10.68 17.04 4.58
C TYR A 168 9.79 15.89 5.07
N PHE A 169 9.44 15.86 6.36
CA PHE A 169 8.63 14.82 7.01
C PHE A 169 7.20 15.28 7.29
#